data_AF-X1INQ3-F1
#
_entry.id   AF-X1INQ3-F1
#
_cell.length_a   1.000
_cell.length_b   1.000
_cell.length_c   1.000
_cell.angle_alpha   90.00
_cell.angle_beta   90.00
_cell.angle_gamma   90.00
#
_symmetry.space_group_name_H-M   'P 1'
#
loop_
_entity.id
_entity.type
_entity.pdbx_description
1 polymer ?
#
loop_
_entity_poly.entity_id
_entity_poly.type
_entity_poly.pdbx_seq_one_letter_code
_entity_poly.pdbx_strand_id
1 'polypeptide(L)'
;MIPVKLSLRNFMPYRDNVPPLYFNGIHTACISGDNGNGKSALIDAITWALWGKTRNTSKSDDPLIHQGQNEMEVEFDFAVGEQGYRIIRKHARPRRGSRTGKTLLDFQIAANGGFKSISADSITQTQQKVINILHMDYATFINSAFLRQGHADEFTNQPPT
;
A
#
# COMPACT_ATOMS: atom_id res chain seq x y z
N MET A 1 4.29 -10.10 8.35
CA MET A 1 4.15 -9.86 6.90
C MET A 1 5.54 -9.65 6.32
N ILE A 2 5.86 -10.30 5.20
CA ILE A 2 7.17 -10.19 4.52
C ILE A 2 6.91 -9.67 3.10
N PRO A 3 7.50 -8.54 2.67
CA PRO A 3 7.33 -8.01 1.32
C PRO A 3 8.02 -8.90 0.28
N VAL A 4 7.40 -9.05 -0.90
CA VAL A 4 7.94 -9.87 -2.01
C VAL A 4 8.15 -9.00 -3.26
N LYS A 5 7.14 -8.25 -3.67
CA LYS A 5 7.19 -7.41 -4.88
C LYS A 5 6.31 -6.18 -4.72
N LEU A 6 6.78 -5.03 -5.20
CA LEU A 6 6.00 -3.80 -5.31
C LEU A 6 6.04 -3.31 -6.77
N SER A 7 4.87 -3.13 -7.38
CA SER A 7 4.72 -2.50 -8.70
C SER A 7 3.88 -1.24 -8.57
N LEU A 8 4.33 -0.16 -9.21
CA LEU A 8 3.71 1.16 -9.12
C LEU A 8 3.37 1.65 -10.51
N ARG A 9 2.19 2.26 -10.65
CA ARG A 9 1.78 2.96 -11.85
C ARG A 9 1.10 4.27 -11.46
N ASN A 10 1.68 5.39 -11.93
CA ASN A 10 1.14 6.74 -11.73
C ASN A 10 0.91 7.11 -10.25
N PHE A 11 1.73 6.59 -9.33
CA PHE A 11 1.62 6.85 -7.89
C PHE A 11 2.67 7.87 -7.45
N MET A 12 2.23 9.06 -7.05
CA MET A 12 3.09 10.18 -6.64
C MET A 12 4.23 10.44 -7.67
N PRO A 13 5.56 10.41 -7.40
CA PRO A 13 6.55 10.66 -8.46
C PRO A 13 6.77 9.46 -9.39
N TYR A 14 6.19 8.29 -9.10
CA TYR A 14 6.35 7.08 -9.90
C TYR A 14 5.36 7.07 -11.07
N ARG A 15 5.90 6.99 -12.30
CA ARG A 15 5.13 6.95 -13.56
C ARG A 15 4.69 5.54 -13.91
N ASP A 16 4.24 5.32 -15.14
CA ASP A 16 3.71 4.05 -15.64
C ASP A 16 4.77 3.05 -16.11
N ASN A 17 6.01 3.49 -16.31
CA ASN A 17 7.13 2.70 -16.81
C ASN A 17 8.15 2.30 -15.73
N VAL A 18 7.76 2.37 -14.45
CA VAL A 18 8.66 2.04 -13.33
C VAL A 18 8.77 0.52 -13.21
N PRO A 19 9.99 -0.05 -13.21
CA PRO A 19 10.15 -1.49 -13.04
C PRO A 19 9.72 -1.91 -11.63
N PRO A 20 9.17 -3.12 -11.46
CA PRO A 20 8.83 -3.63 -10.13
C PRO A 20 10.05 -3.72 -9.21
N LEU A 21 9.86 -3.36 -7.95
CA LEU A 21 10.84 -3.59 -6.88
C LEU A 21 10.62 -4.99 -6.30
N TYR A 22 11.60 -5.86 -6.47
CA TYR A 22 11.62 -7.19 -5.85
C TYR A 22 12.40 -7.14 -4.54
N PHE A 23 11.82 -7.70 -3.48
CA PHE A 23 12.43 -7.72 -2.15
C PHE A 23 13.21 -9.02 -1.87
N ASN A 24 13.10 -10.02 -2.76
CA ASN A 24 13.80 -11.28 -2.63
C ASN A 24 15.32 -11.08 -2.50
N GLY A 25 15.92 -11.67 -1.47
CA GLY A 25 17.36 -11.56 -1.20
C GLY A 25 17.79 -10.25 -0.52
N ILE A 26 16.87 -9.30 -0.30
CA ILE A 26 17.15 -8.08 0.45
C ILE A 26 16.86 -8.33 1.93
N HIS A 27 17.90 -8.55 2.72
CA HIS A 27 17.78 -8.58 4.19
C HIS A 27 17.76 -7.17 4.79
N THR A 28 18.52 -6.25 4.19
CA THR A 28 18.62 -4.85 4.65
C THR A 28 18.88 -3.97 3.44
N ALA A 29 18.15 -2.86 3.32
CA ALA A 29 18.32 -1.88 2.26
C ALA A 29 18.35 -0.47 2.83
N CYS A 30 19.14 0.39 2.19
CA CYS A 30 19.11 1.83 2.41
C CYS A 30 18.59 2.50 1.14
N ILE A 31 17.59 3.38 1.30
CA ILE A 31 17.05 4.19 0.21
C ILE A 31 17.54 5.62 0.45
N SER A 32 18.49 6.07 -0.36
CA SER A 32 19.10 7.41 -0.28
C SER A 32 18.76 8.26 -1.50
N GLY A 33 18.94 9.57 -1.38
CA GLY A 33 18.65 10.55 -2.41
C GLY A 33 18.03 11.83 -1.84
N ASP A 34 17.84 12.84 -2.67
CA ASP A 34 17.33 14.14 -2.24
C ASP A 34 15.85 14.12 -1.82
N ASN A 35 15.45 15.17 -1.10
CA ASN A 35 14.05 15.39 -0.76
C ASN A 35 13.23 15.56 -2.04
N GLY A 36 12.07 14.90 -2.10
CA GLY A 36 11.22 14.89 -3.29
C GLY A 36 11.47 13.73 -4.25
N ASN A 37 12.56 12.97 -4.13
CA ASN A 37 12.87 11.83 -5.02
C ASN A 37 12.00 10.57 -4.79
N GLY A 38 10.91 10.67 -4.04
CA GLY A 38 9.97 9.55 -3.88
C GLY A 38 10.35 8.47 -2.86
N LYS A 39 11.46 8.63 -2.12
CA LYS A 39 11.91 7.65 -1.10
C LYS A 39 10.78 7.22 -0.16
N SER A 40 10.09 8.20 0.42
CA SER A 40 8.98 7.92 1.33
C SER A 40 7.69 7.51 0.61
N ALA A 41 7.56 7.83 -0.68
CA ALA A 41 6.42 7.42 -1.50
C ALA A 41 6.39 5.90 -1.73
N LEU A 42 7.53 5.20 -1.66
CA LEU A 42 7.57 3.73 -1.65
C LEU A 42 6.82 3.15 -0.45
N ILE A 43 7.04 3.72 0.74
CA ILE A 43 6.35 3.29 1.96
C ILE A 43 4.89 3.71 1.93
N ASP A 44 4.60 4.91 1.43
CA ASP A 44 3.21 5.36 1.22
C ASP A 44 2.46 4.44 0.24
N ALA A 45 3.13 3.91 -0.79
CA ALA A 45 2.50 2.98 -1.73
C ALA A 45 2.13 1.66 -1.05
N ILE A 46 3.03 1.08 -0.25
CA ILE A 46 2.77 -0.17 0.50
C ILE A 46 1.61 0.04 1.48
N THR A 47 1.67 1.10 2.28
CA THR A 47 0.61 1.41 3.27
C THR A 47 -0.73 1.71 2.60
N TRP A 48 -0.72 2.42 1.48
CA TRP A 48 -1.92 2.70 0.71
C TRP A 48 -2.51 1.45 0.08
N ALA A 49 -1.69 0.55 -0.48
CA ALA A 49 -2.17 -0.71 -1.01
C ALA A 49 -2.90 -1.54 0.07
N LEU A 50 -2.26 -1.70 1.23
CA LEU A 50 -2.75 -2.53 2.34
C LEU A 50 -3.96 -1.94 3.06
N TRP A 51 -3.95 -0.63 3.36
CA TRP A 51 -4.95 -0.01 4.24
C TRP A 51 -5.72 1.15 3.62
N GLY A 52 -5.41 1.54 2.38
CA GLY A 52 -5.99 2.74 1.76
C GLY A 52 -5.59 4.03 2.49
N LYS A 53 -4.46 4.01 3.19
CA LYS A 53 -3.96 5.13 4.00
C LYS A 53 -2.51 5.40 3.69
N THR A 54 -2.15 6.68 3.64
CA THR A 54 -0.76 7.15 3.59
C THR A 54 -0.46 7.99 4.82
N ARG A 55 0.81 8.40 4.99
CA ARG A 55 1.20 9.32 6.07
C ARG A 55 0.45 10.66 6.02
N ASN A 56 0.02 11.08 4.83
CA ASN A 56 -0.73 12.31 4.57
C ASN A 56 -2.18 12.01 4.15
N THR A 57 -2.82 11.01 4.77
CA THR A 57 -4.20 10.61 4.42
C THR A 57 -5.12 11.83 4.39
N SER A 58 -5.66 12.13 3.21
CA SER A 58 -6.61 13.21 2.96
C SER A 58 -8.03 12.68 2.74
N LYS A 59 -9.01 13.57 2.61
CA LYS A 59 -10.41 13.19 2.30
C LYS A 59 -10.57 12.54 0.91
N SER A 60 -9.61 12.74 0.01
CA SER A 60 -9.57 12.15 -1.33
C SER A 60 -8.19 11.56 -1.62
N ASP A 61 -8.14 10.49 -2.41
CA ASP A 61 -6.92 9.88 -2.94
C ASP A 61 -6.44 10.56 -4.24
N ASP A 62 -7.19 11.51 -4.81
CA ASP A 62 -6.81 12.23 -6.05
C ASP A 62 -5.40 12.85 -6.02
N PRO A 63 -4.91 13.43 -4.90
CA PRO A 63 -3.56 13.99 -4.82
C PRO A 63 -2.44 12.96 -4.92
N LEU A 64 -2.74 11.67 -4.72
CA LEU A 64 -1.77 10.58 -4.84
C LEU A 64 -1.50 10.22 -6.31
N ILE A 65 -2.41 10.59 -7.23
CA ILE A 65 -2.25 10.33 -8.66
C ILE A 65 -1.18 11.26 -9.23
N HIS A 66 -0.23 10.70 -9.98
CA HIS A 66 0.81 11.45 -10.67
C HIS A 66 0.23 12.61 -11.50
N GLN A 67 0.90 13.75 -11.50
CA GLN A 67 0.44 14.92 -12.22
C GLN A 67 0.24 14.62 -13.71
N GLY A 68 -0.89 15.04 -14.26
CA GLY A 68 -1.28 14.76 -15.65
C GLY A 68 -1.93 13.40 -15.89
N GLN A 69 -2.04 12.55 -14.85
CA GLN A 69 -2.69 11.24 -14.95
C GLN A 69 -4.09 11.26 -14.30
N ASN A 70 -4.93 10.33 -14.74
CA ASN A 70 -6.32 10.20 -14.26
C ASN A 70 -6.54 9.01 -13.34
N GLU A 71 -5.58 8.11 -13.26
CA GLU A 71 -5.64 6.91 -12.43
C GLU A 71 -4.25 6.50 -11.98
N MET A 72 -4.22 5.77 -10.86
CA MET A 72 -3.03 5.16 -10.29
C MET A 72 -3.33 3.74 -9.82
N GLU A 73 -2.27 2.96 -9.67
CA GLU A 73 -2.33 1.57 -9.26
C GLU A 73 -1.09 1.18 -8.47
N VAL A 74 -1.32 0.44 -7.39
CA VAL A 74 -0.27 -0.21 -6.61
C VAL A 74 -0.61 -1.70 -6.52
N GLU A 75 0.31 -2.53 -7.00
CA GLU A 75 0.30 -3.98 -6.80
C GLU A 75 1.39 -4.31 -5.77
N PHE A 76 1.01 -5.02 -4.72
CA PHE A 76 1.93 -5.43 -3.67
C PHE A 76 1.76 -6.91 -3.34
N ASP A 77 2.83 -7.66 -3.52
CA ASP A 77 2.93 -9.07 -3.17
C ASP A 77 3.65 -9.22 -1.84
N PHE A 78 3.10 -10.04 -0.95
CA PHE A 78 3.65 -10.28 0.37
C PHE A 78 3.29 -11.67 0.88
N ALA A 79 4.02 -12.13 1.90
CA ALA A 79 3.76 -13.38 2.59
C ALA A 79 3.31 -13.15 4.04
N VAL A 80 2.41 -14.01 4.52
CA VAL A 80 2.05 -14.15 5.93
C VAL A 80 2.24 -15.63 6.30
N GLY A 81 3.24 -15.91 7.15
CA GLY A 81 3.76 -17.27 7.27
C GLY A 81 4.27 -17.76 5.91
N GLU A 82 3.89 -18.98 5.54
CA GLU A 82 4.22 -19.60 4.25
C GLU A 82 3.24 -19.22 3.12
N GLN A 83 2.15 -18.50 3.43
CA GLN A 83 1.12 -18.19 2.46
C GLN A 83 1.40 -16.86 1.75
N GLY A 84 1.49 -16.92 0.41
CA GLY A 84 1.61 -15.75 -0.45
C GLY A 84 0.27 -15.08 -0.74
N TYR A 85 0.28 -13.75 -0.82
CA TYR A 85 -0.86 -12.90 -1.13
C TYR A 85 -0.46 -11.79 -2.09
N ARG A 86 -1.45 -11.28 -2.83
CA ARG A 86 -1.33 -10.09 -3.68
C ARG A 86 -2.47 -9.15 -3.38
N ILE A 87 -2.17 -7.87 -3.21
CA ILE A 87 -3.16 -6.81 -3.15
C ILE A 87 -2.96 -5.87 -4.33
N ILE A 88 -4.05 -5.57 -5.04
CA ILE A 88 -4.08 -4.60 -6.12
C ILE A 88 -5.07 -3.53 -5.72
N ARG A 89 -4.57 -2.31 -5.53
CA ARG A 89 -5.43 -1.15 -5.26
C ARG A 89 -5.30 -0.15 -6.40
N LYS A 90 -6.44 0.28 -6.94
CA LYS A 90 -6.53 1.26 -8.02
C LYS A 90 -7.39 2.43 -7.58
N HIS A 91 -7.02 3.63 -7.99
CA HIS A 91 -7.85 4.82 -7.80
C HIS A 91 -7.89 5.62 -9.09
N ALA A 92 -9.08 6.05 -9.48
CA ALA A 92 -9.30 6.91 -10.63
C ALA A 92 -10.05 8.17 -10.21
N ARG A 93 -9.63 9.32 -10.77
CA ARG A 93 -10.29 10.62 -10.57
C ARG A 93 -11.77 10.55 -10.93
N PRO A 94 -12.62 11.43 -10.38
CA PRO A 94 -14.00 11.54 -10.80
C PRO A 94 -14.10 11.74 -12.31
N ARG A 95 -14.89 10.90 -12.99
CA ARG A 95 -15.27 11.13 -14.38
C ARG A 95 -16.40 12.16 -14.47
N ARG A 96 -16.59 12.74 -15.66
CA ARG A 96 -17.67 13.69 -15.94
C ARG A 96 -19.01 13.12 -15.45
N GLY A 97 -19.65 13.78 -14.48
CA GLY A 97 -20.90 13.35 -13.86
C GLY A 97 -20.78 12.69 -12.48
N SER A 98 -19.56 12.36 -12.01
CA SER A 98 -19.30 11.93 -10.64
C SER A 98 -18.67 13.05 -9.82
N ARG A 99 -19.02 13.15 -8.53
CA ARG A 99 -18.35 14.06 -7.57
C ARG A 99 -17.14 13.42 -6.89
N THR A 100 -17.03 12.08 -6.93
CA THR A 100 -16.01 11.32 -6.23
C THR A 100 -15.24 10.40 -7.18
N GLY A 101 -13.97 10.18 -6.86
CA GLY A 101 -13.14 9.18 -7.53
C GLY A 101 -13.62 7.76 -7.23
N LYS A 102 -13.20 6.81 -8.05
CA LYS A 102 -13.53 5.39 -7.88
C LYS A 102 -12.29 4.62 -7.46
N THR A 103 -12.38 3.97 -6.30
CA THR A 103 -11.35 3.04 -5.81
C THR A 103 -11.79 1.62 -6.10
N LEU A 104 -10.82 0.77 -6.45
CA LEU A 104 -10.97 -0.68 -6.53
C LEU A 104 -9.92 -1.31 -5.61
N LEU A 105 -10.34 -2.37 -4.93
CA LEU A 105 -9.48 -3.18 -4.08
C LEU A 105 -9.70 -4.63 -4.46
N ASP A 106 -8.66 -5.27 -4.98
CA ASP A 106 -8.64 -6.70 -5.24
C ASP A 106 -7.59 -7.38 -4.36
N PHE A 107 -8.02 -8.32 -3.55
CA PHE A 107 -7.17 -9.08 -2.65
C PHE A 107 -7.16 -10.54 -3.08
N GLN A 108 -5.96 -11.08 -3.27
CA GLN A 108 -5.75 -12.38 -3.89
C GLN A 108 -4.83 -13.25 -3.03
N ILE A 109 -5.04 -14.55 -3.11
CA ILE A 109 -4.22 -15.58 -2.46
C ILE A 109 -3.45 -16.36 -3.52
N ALA A 110 -2.18 -16.67 -3.25
CA ALA A 110 -1.38 -17.55 -4.09
C ALA A 110 -1.91 -18.99 -3.97
N ALA A 111 -2.33 -19.58 -5.10
CA ALA A 111 -2.85 -20.95 -5.18
C ALA A 111 -2.54 -21.53 -6.57
N ASN A 112 -2.10 -22.79 -6.62
CA ASN A 112 -1.88 -23.55 -7.86
C ASN A 112 -1.00 -22.83 -8.91
N GLY A 113 0.08 -22.18 -8.48
CA GLY A 113 0.99 -21.45 -9.37
C GLY A 113 0.46 -20.12 -9.91
N GLY A 114 -0.68 -19.65 -9.41
CA GLY A 114 -1.25 -18.35 -9.75
C GLY A 114 -1.86 -17.64 -8.55
N PHE A 115 -2.61 -16.57 -8.82
CA PHE A 115 -3.36 -15.85 -7.81
C PHE A 115 -4.86 -16.00 -8.04
N LYS A 116 -5.59 -16.26 -6.95
CA LYS A 116 -7.05 -16.33 -6.94
C LYS A 116 -7.61 -15.20 -6.09
N SER A 117 -8.56 -14.44 -6.64
CA SER A 117 -9.24 -13.40 -5.86
C SER A 117 -10.01 -14.01 -4.69
N ILE A 118 -9.82 -13.40 -3.53
CA ILE A 118 -10.51 -13.66 -2.26
C ILE A 118 -11.21 -12.41 -1.75
N SER A 119 -11.40 -11.41 -2.62
CA SER A 119 -12.15 -10.19 -2.34
C SER A 119 -13.59 -10.51 -1.91
N ALA A 120 -14.15 -9.65 -1.07
CA ALA A 120 -15.55 -9.69 -0.68
C ALA A 120 -16.39 -8.78 -1.59
N ASP A 121 -17.71 -8.74 -1.36
CA ASP A 121 -18.65 -7.98 -2.20
C ASP A 121 -18.43 -6.46 -2.14
N SER A 122 -17.75 -5.97 -1.10
CA SER A 122 -17.44 -4.56 -0.91
C SER A 122 -15.97 -4.31 -0.54
N ILE A 123 -15.52 -3.08 -0.80
CA ILE A 123 -14.19 -2.61 -0.39
C ILE A 123 -14.04 -2.68 1.13
N THR A 124 -15.06 -2.30 1.89
CA THR A 124 -15.04 -2.33 3.36
C THR A 124 -14.85 -3.74 3.89
N GLN A 125 -15.60 -4.72 3.37
CA GLN A 125 -15.45 -6.11 3.77
C GLN A 125 -14.10 -6.69 3.33
N THR A 126 -13.64 -6.34 2.12
CA THR A 126 -12.32 -6.76 1.63
C THR A 126 -11.20 -6.17 2.50
N GLN A 127 -11.32 -4.90 2.90
CA GLN A 127 -10.39 -4.23 3.79
C GLN A 127 -10.33 -4.91 5.16
N GLN A 128 -11.48 -5.30 5.72
CA GLN A 128 -11.53 -6.03 6.97
C GLN A 128 -10.85 -7.40 6.84
N LYS A 129 -11.04 -8.07 5.71
CA LYS A 129 -10.37 -9.35 5.42
C LYS A 129 -8.85 -9.21 5.33
N VAL A 130 -8.36 -8.13 4.72
CA VAL A 130 -6.92 -7.80 4.69
C VAL A 130 -6.38 -7.61 6.11
N ILE A 131 -7.07 -6.82 6.94
CA ILE A 131 -6.66 -6.58 8.34
C ILE A 131 -6.65 -7.88 9.14
N ASN A 132 -7.67 -8.73 8.97
CA ASN A 132 -7.76 -10.01 9.67
C ASN A 132 -6.63 -10.98 9.28
N ILE A 133 -6.24 -11.02 8.00
CA ILE A 133 -5.12 -11.86 7.54
C ILE A 133 -3.77 -11.31 8.00
N LEU A 134 -3.59 -9.98 8.00
CA LEU A 134 -2.36 -9.36 8.48
C LEU A 134 -2.22 -9.39 10.00
N HIS A 135 -3.34 -9.55 10.72
CA HIS A 135 -3.44 -9.32 12.17
C HIS A 135 -2.88 -7.95 12.59
N MET A 136 -2.99 -6.96 11.69
CA MET A 136 -2.35 -5.67 11.83
C MET A 136 -3.13 -4.61 11.06
N ASP A 137 -3.56 -3.56 11.76
CA ASP A 137 -4.14 -2.38 11.14
C ASP A 137 -3.05 -1.32 10.82
N TYR A 138 -3.46 -0.24 10.16
CA TYR A 138 -2.56 0.84 9.81
C TYR A 138 -1.88 1.48 11.03
N ALA A 139 -2.61 1.70 12.12
CA ALA A 139 -2.09 2.34 13.32
C ALA A 139 -1.05 1.45 14.00
N THR A 140 -1.31 0.14 14.11
CA THR A 140 -0.33 -0.82 14.60
C THR A 140 0.92 -0.83 13.72
N PHE A 141 0.78 -0.83 12.39
CA PHE A 141 1.92 -0.87 11.47
C PHE A 141 2.83 0.36 11.64
N ILE A 142 2.26 1.56 11.66
CA ILE A 142 3.06 2.80 11.79
C ILE A 142 3.72 2.96 13.17
N ASN A 143 3.21 2.31 14.21
CA ASN A 143 3.78 2.40 15.55
C ASN A 143 4.77 1.26 15.87
N SER A 144 4.72 0.14 15.15
CA SER A 144 5.53 -1.06 15.46
C SER A 144 6.56 -1.42 14.39
N ALA A 145 6.20 -1.28 13.11
CA ALA A 145 7.01 -1.76 11.99
C ALA A 145 7.61 -0.62 11.15
N PHE A 146 7.11 0.61 11.32
CA PHE A 146 7.60 1.77 10.60
C PHE A 146 7.97 2.93 11.54
N LEU A 147 9.25 3.01 11.89
CA LEU A 147 9.76 4.12 12.70
C LEU A 147 9.84 5.39 11.85
N ARG A 148 8.88 6.30 12.07
CA ARG A 148 8.89 7.62 11.45
C ARG A 148 9.98 8.50 12.05
N GLN A 149 10.70 9.22 11.19
CA GLN A 149 11.66 10.23 11.62
C GLN A 149 10.97 11.24 12.55
N GLY A 150 11.47 11.39 13.79
CA GLY A 150 10.92 12.29 14.81
C GLY A 150 9.79 11.72 15.68
N HIS A 151 9.37 10.46 15.46
CA HIS A 151 8.28 9.81 16.21
C HIS A 151 8.72 8.46 16.83
N ALA A 152 10.02 8.26 17.04
CA ALA A 152 10.54 7.01 17.62
C ALA A 152 9.97 6.74 19.03
N ASP A 153 9.56 7.79 19.74
CA ASP A 153 9.03 7.70 21.10
C ASP A 153 7.54 7.27 21.14
N GLU A 154 6.82 7.22 20.01
CA GLU A 154 5.41 6.82 19.98
C GLU A 154 5.21 5.37 20.44
N PHE A 155 6.17 4.48 20.18
CA PHE A 155 6.12 3.10 20.69
C PHE A 155 6.22 3.05 22.21
N THR A 156 7.10 3.86 22.81
CA THR A 156 7.36 3.87 24.26
C THR A 156 6.24 4.56 25.04
N ASN A 157 5.49 5.47 24.39
CA ASN A 157 4.47 6.29 25.04
C ASN A 157 3.05 5.72 24.95
N GLN A 158 2.82 4.59 24.26
CA GLN A 158 1.49 4.00 24.20
C GLN A 158 1.12 3.30 25.52
N PRO A 159 -0.04 3.62 26.12
CA PRO A 159 -0.52 2.92 27.29
C PRO A 159 -0.83 1.45 26.93
N PRO A 160 -0.60 0.51 27.86
CA PRO A 160 -0.97 -0.88 27.65
C PRO A 160 -2.48 -0.99 27.41
N THR A 161 -2.87 -1.82 26.43
CA THR A 161 -4.27 -2.17 26.13
C THR A 161 -4.67 -3.46 26.82
#